data_AF-Q7VCL8-F1
#
_entry.id   AF-Q7VCL8-F1
#
_cell.length_a   1.000
_cell.length_b   1.000
_cell.length_c   1.000
_cell.angle_alpha   90.00
_cell.angle_beta   90.00
_cell.angle_gamma   90.00
#
_symmetry.space_group_name_H-M   'P 1'
#
loop_
_entity.id
_entity.type
_entity.pdbx_description
1 polymer ?
#
loop_
_entity_poly.entity_id
_entity_poly.type
_entity_poly.pdbx_seq_one_letter_code
_entity_poly.pdbx_strand_id
1 'polypeptide(L)'
;MDDINKQYSLSEVGSIVSIDPSKIKDRVSPELIELLNDRPNGKIVGYRITDGTQIGLILELSNGKTVWFFQDEIKESIKTRSNQKSSKISLISRERGIKVNKEISYLVNPTNFINWLLYSIKDVQ
;
A
#
# COMPACT_ATOMS: atom_id res chain seq x y z
N MET A 1 -8.62 25.89 -11.62
CA MET A 1 -7.34 25.67 -10.90
C MET A 1 -7.72 24.91 -9.65
N ASP A 2 -7.86 23.58 -9.73
CA ASP A 2 -8.61 22.80 -8.74
C ASP A 2 -7.88 21.53 -8.27
N ASP A 3 -6.54 21.50 -8.32
CA ASP A 3 -5.75 20.30 -8.02
C ASP A 3 -4.95 20.38 -6.70
N ILE A 4 -5.44 21.09 -5.67
CA ILE A 4 -4.66 21.28 -4.44
C ILE A 4 -5.07 20.35 -3.28
N ASN A 5 -6.23 19.69 -3.32
CA ASN A 5 -6.70 18.90 -2.16
C ASN A 5 -7.36 17.55 -2.50
N LYS A 6 -6.80 16.78 -3.44
CA LYS A 6 -7.25 15.39 -3.63
C LYS A 6 -6.62 14.51 -2.55
N GLN A 7 -7.29 14.40 -1.42
CA GLN A 7 -6.88 13.52 -0.33
C GLN A 7 -7.15 12.07 -0.75
N TYR A 8 -6.11 11.36 -1.20
CA TYR A 8 -6.21 9.96 -1.57
C TYR A 8 -6.43 9.13 -0.30
N SER A 9 -7.67 8.72 -0.04
CA SER A 9 -7.95 7.71 0.99
C SER A 9 -7.50 6.36 0.44
N LEU A 10 -6.32 5.91 0.87
CA LEU A 10 -5.81 4.59 0.51
C LEU A 10 -6.76 3.52 1.04
N SER A 11 -7.30 2.70 0.15
CA SER A 11 -8.18 1.60 0.56
C SER A 11 -7.35 0.50 1.24
N GLU A 12 -7.80 0.03 2.41
CA GLU A 12 -7.05 -0.95 3.21
C GLU A 12 -6.85 -2.29 2.47
N VAL A 13 -5.67 -2.89 2.62
CA VAL A 13 -5.39 -4.25 2.14
C VAL A 13 -6.38 -5.23 2.77
N GLY A 14 -6.94 -6.11 1.96
CA GLY A 14 -7.98 -7.06 2.34
C GLY A 14 -9.40 -6.56 2.08
N SER A 15 -9.59 -5.26 1.79
CA SER A 15 -10.91 -4.73 1.40
C SER A 15 -11.31 -5.20 0.01
N ILE A 16 -12.62 -5.36 -0.18
CA ILE A 16 -13.21 -5.64 -1.49
C ILE A 16 -13.58 -4.31 -2.13
N VAL A 17 -13.20 -4.12 -3.38
CA VAL A 17 -13.49 -2.90 -4.14
C VAL A 17 -14.12 -3.24 -5.48
N SER A 18 -14.92 -2.31 -6.00
CA SER A 18 -15.55 -2.42 -7.31
C SER A 18 -14.81 -1.56 -8.34
N ILE A 19 -14.46 -2.15 -9.48
CA ILE A 19 -13.67 -1.52 -10.56
C ILE A 19 -14.64 -1.06 -11.66
N ASP A 20 -14.39 0.13 -12.24
CA ASP A 20 -15.13 0.58 -13.43
C ASP A 20 -14.43 0.06 -14.71
N PRO A 21 -15.02 -0.90 -15.44
CA PRO A 21 -14.43 -1.45 -16.65
C PRO A 21 -14.27 -0.39 -17.75
N SER A 22 -15.03 0.72 -17.71
CA SER A 22 -14.99 1.77 -18.73
C SER A 22 -13.67 2.55 -18.74
N LYS A 23 -13.01 2.66 -17.58
CA LYS A 23 -11.79 3.46 -17.42
C LYS A 23 -10.50 2.70 -17.75
N ILE A 24 -10.59 1.38 -17.83
CA ILE A 24 -9.43 0.48 -17.98
C ILE A 24 -9.37 -0.20 -19.36
N LYS A 25 -10.38 0.03 -20.22
CA LYS A 25 -10.51 -0.67 -21.51
C LYS A 25 -9.28 -0.55 -22.39
N ASP A 26 -8.60 0.60 -22.32
CA ASP A 26 -7.46 0.89 -23.21
C ASP A 26 -6.17 0.17 -22.80
N ARG A 27 -6.08 -0.32 -21.55
CA ARG A 27 -4.87 -0.97 -20.99
C ARG A 27 -5.01 -2.49 -20.84
N VAL A 28 -6.24 -2.98 -20.75
CA VAL A 28 -6.53 -4.33 -20.27
C VAL A 28 -7.12 -5.18 -21.40
N SER A 29 -6.79 -6.46 -21.46
CA SER A 29 -7.29 -7.39 -22.49
C SER A 29 -8.82 -7.51 -22.45
N PRO A 30 -9.50 -7.72 -23.60
CA PRO A 30 -10.95 -7.85 -23.67
C PRO A 30 -11.52 -8.97 -22.77
N GLU A 31 -10.81 -10.09 -22.63
CA GLU A 31 -11.17 -11.20 -21.73
C GLU A 31 -11.36 -10.75 -20.27
N LEU A 32 -10.49 -9.86 -19.78
CA LEU A 32 -10.57 -9.33 -18.42
C LEU A 32 -11.69 -8.29 -18.27
N ILE A 33 -12.03 -7.56 -19.34
CA ILE A 33 -13.14 -6.61 -19.35
C ILE A 33 -14.46 -7.38 -19.25
N GLU A 34 -14.61 -8.47 -19.99
CA GLU A 34 -15.78 -9.36 -19.88
C GLU A 34 -15.91 -9.92 -18.46
N LEU A 35 -14.80 -10.34 -17.86
CA LEU A 35 -14.78 -10.88 -16.50
C LEU A 35 -15.15 -9.83 -15.45
N LEU A 36 -14.70 -8.59 -15.64
CA LEU A 36 -15.07 -7.46 -14.79
C LEU A 36 -16.51 -6.98 -15.02
N ASN A 37 -17.07 -7.18 -16.22
CA ASN A 37 -18.48 -6.91 -16.47
C ASN A 37 -19.39 -7.92 -15.75
N ASP A 38 -18.99 -9.20 -15.67
CA ASP A 38 -19.72 -10.21 -14.89
C ASP A 38 -19.54 -10.01 -13.39
N ARG A 39 -18.30 -9.82 -12.94
CA ARG A 39 -17.94 -9.61 -11.53
C ARG A 39 -16.96 -8.45 -11.38
N PRO A 40 -17.46 -7.22 -11.13
CA PRO A 40 -16.61 -6.03 -11.05
C PRO A 40 -15.84 -5.93 -9.72
N ASN A 41 -15.77 -6.99 -8.92
CA ASN A 41 -15.26 -6.96 -7.56
C ASN A 41 -13.87 -7.61 -7.48
N GLY A 42 -12.94 -6.96 -6.79
CA GLY A 42 -11.59 -7.48 -6.52
C GLY A 42 -11.17 -7.24 -5.08
N LYS A 43 -10.29 -8.09 -4.56
CA LYS A 43 -9.72 -7.94 -3.21
C LYS A 43 -8.36 -7.25 -3.28
N ILE A 44 -8.15 -6.21 -2.48
CA ILE A 44 -6.84 -5.56 -2.40
C ILE A 44 -5.86 -6.49 -1.72
N VAL A 45 -4.78 -6.85 -2.42
CA VAL A 45 -3.68 -7.67 -1.88
C VAL A 45 -2.43 -6.85 -1.62
N GLY A 46 -2.31 -5.65 -2.20
CA GLY A 46 -1.18 -4.77 -1.94
C GLY A 46 -1.21 -3.48 -2.75
N TYR A 47 -0.08 -2.78 -2.74
CA TYR A 47 0.13 -1.51 -3.42
C TYR A 47 1.33 -1.60 -4.35
N ARG A 48 1.28 -0.88 -5.46
CA ARG A 48 2.37 -0.74 -6.42
C ARG A 48 2.66 0.74 -6.66
N ILE A 49 3.91 1.14 -6.53
CA ILE A 49 4.35 2.49 -6.91
C ILE A 49 4.49 2.52 -8.45
N THR A 50 3.84 3.49 -9.10
CA THR A 50 4.01 3.74 -10.55
C THR A 50 5.02 4.88 -10.76
N ASP A 51 4.89 5.69 -11.83
CA ASP A 51 5.88 6.66 -12.33
C ASP A 51 6.14 7.88 -11.40
N GLY A 52 6.25 7.67 -10.10
CA GLY A 52 6.77 8.62 -9.10
C GLY A 52 5.69 9.34 -8.28
N THR A 53 4.50 9.57 -8.84
CA THR A 53 3.47 10.40 -8.18
C THR A 53 2.20 9.63 -7.80
N GLN A 54 1.97 8.46 -8.41
CA GLN A 54 0.74 7.70 -8.24
C GLN A 54 0.99 6.34 -7.60
N ILE A 55 0.00 5.89 -6.83
CA ILE A 55 -0.03 4.56 -6.21
C ILE A 55 -1.10 3.75 -6.92
N GLY A 56 -0.69 2.62 -7.50
CA GLY A 56 -1.57 1.57 -7.98
C GLY A 56 -1.97 0.62 -6.86
N LEU A 57 -3.19 0.09 -6.93
CA LEU A 57 -3.72 -0.93 -6.06
C LEU A 57 -3.64 -2.28 -6.76
N ILE A 58 -3.04 -3.26 -6.10
CA ILE A 58 -2.95 -4.62 -6.60
C ILE A 58 -4.21 -5.36 -6.14
N LEU A 59 -5.02 -5.82 -7.10
CA LEU A 59 -6.27 -6.52 -6.87
C LEU A 59 -6.17 -7.97 -7.32
N GLU A 60 -6.60 -8.87 -6.46
CA GLU A 60 -6.86 -10.27 -6.79
C GLU A 60 -8.32 -10.39 -7.26
N LEU A 61 -8.48 -10.83 -8.51
CA LEU A 61 -9.78 -11.07 -9.12
C LEU A 61 -10.29 -12.48 -8.77
N SER A 62 -11.59 -12.71 -8.97
CA SER A 62 -12.22 -14.00 -8.69
C SER A 62 -11.65 -15.20 -9.47
N ASN A 63 -10.91 -14.96 -10.54
CA ASN A 63 -10.23 -15.98 -11.34
C ASN A 63 -8.81 -16.31 -10.83
N GLY A 64 -8.37 -15.72 -9.71
CA GLY A 64 -7.02 -15.88 -9.15
C GLY A 64 -5.94 -15.11 -9.92
N LYS A 65 -6.29 -14.33 -10.95
CA LYS A 65 -5.35 -13.41 -11.60
C LYS A 65 -5.21 -12.16 -10.72
N THR A 66 -3.99 -11.68 -10.63
CA THR A 66 -3.65 -10.45 -9.91
C THR A 66 -3.35 -9.34 -10.90
N VAL A 67 -4.13 -8.27 -10.86
CA VAL A 67 -4.00 -7.11 -11.77
C VAL A 67 -3.97 -5.84 -10.94
N TRP A 68 -3.19 -4.86 -11.38
CA TRP A 68 -3.09 -3.58 -10.69
C TRP A 68 -3.91 -2.50 -11.40
N PHE A 69 -4.53 -1.63 -10.59
CA PHE A 69 -5.44 -0.57 -11.03
C PHE A 69 -5.10 0.74 -10.32
N PHE A 70 -5.44 1.87 -10.92
CA PHE A 70 -5.28 3.17 -10.28
C PHE A 70 -6.44 3.44 -9.31
N GLN A 71 -6.18 4.26 -8.29
CA GLN A 71 -7.21 4.66 -7.32
C GLN A 71 -8.42 5.33 -7.99
N ASP A 72 -8.19 6.06 -9.09
CA ASP A 72 -9.24 6.78 -9.83
C ASP A 72 -10.11 5.87 -10.72
N GLU A 73 -9.67 4.63 -10.94
CA GLU A 73 -10.39 3.60 -11.69
C GLU A 73 -11.33 2.77 -10.81
N ILE A 74 -11.20 2.92 -9.49
CA ILE A 74 -12.03 2.23 -8.50
C ILE A 74 -13.25 3.09 -8.22
N LYS A 75 -14.43 2.48 -8.35
CA LYS A 75 -15.72 3.17 -8.21
C LYS A 75 -16.13 3.28 -6.75
N GLU A 76 -16.03 2.18 -6.01
CA GLU A 76 -16.47 2.12 -4.62
C GLU A 76 -15.62 1.12 -3.84
N SER A 77 -15.10 1.55 -2.68
CA SER A 77 -14.50 0.64 -1.71
C SER A 77 -15.57 0.19 -0.73
N ILE A 78 -15.79 -1.12 -0.66
CA ILE A 78 -16.63 -1.70 0.37
C ILE A 78 -15.81 -1.62 1.66
N LYS A 79 -16.02 -0.54 2.41
CA LYS A 79 -15.47 -0.42 3.76
C LYS A 79 -16.13 -1.47 4.62
N THR A 80 -15.49 -2.63 4.77
CA THR A 80 -15.67 -3.41 6.00
C THR A 80 -15.43 -2.43 7.14
N ARG A 81 -16.41 -2.22 8.01
CA ARG A 81 -16.32 -1.32 9.16
C ARG A 81 -15.13 -1.75 10.01
N SER A 82 -13.94 -1.24 9.72
CA SER A 82 -12.80 -1.30 10.62
C SER A 82 -13.20 -0.37 11.76
N ASN A 83 -13.55 -0.99 12.88
CA ASN A 83 -13.89 -0.31 14.12
C ASN A 83 -12.67 0.56 14.44
N GLN A 84 -12.77 1.88 14.22
CA GLN A 84 -11.69 2.83 14.51
C GLN A 84 -11.46 2.87 16.02
N LYS A 85 -10.75 1.87 16.54
CA LYS A 85 -10.09 2.00 17.83
C LYS A 85 -8.77 2.68 17.54
N SER A 86 -8.78 4.00 17.71
CA SER A 86 -7.59 4.86 17.80
C SER A 86 -6.48 4.12 18.55
N SER A 87 -5.53 3.55 17.81
CA SER A 87 -4.33 2.98 18.40
C SER A 87 -3.40 4.17 18.67
N LYS A 88 -3.47 4.72 19.89
CA LYS A 88 -2.38 5.49 20.47
C LYS A 88 -1.07 4.78 20.11
N ILE A 89 -0.12 5.49 19.51
CA ILE A 89 1.25 5.00 19.31
C ILE A 89 1.78 4.69 20.72
N SER A 90 1.70 3.42 21.08
CA SER A 90 2.18 2.82 22.32
C SER A 90 3.22 1.77 21.93
N LEU A 91 4.19 2.21 21.15
CA LEU A 91 5.37 1.45 20.75
C LEU A 91 6.52 2.15 21.48
N ILE A 92 7.18 1.64 22.50
CA ILE A 92 7.66 0.28 22.73
C ILE A 92 7.87 0.14 24.25
N SER A 93 7.27 -0.85 24.88
CA SER A 93 7.66 -1.29 26.24
C SER A 93 7.26 -2.74 26.43
N ARG A 94 8.03 -3.69 25.87
CA ARG A 94 8.11 -5.07 26.41
C ARG A 94 9.30 -5.87 25.87
N GLU A 95 10.40 -5.72 26.61
CA GLU A 95 11.33 -6.72 27.14
C GLU A 95 11.55 -8.02 26.37
N ARG A 96 12.80 -8.28 25.96
CA ARG A 96 13.41 -9.63 25.98
C ARG A 96 14.92 -9.47 26.22
N GLY A 97 15.47 -10.22 27.17
CA GLY A 97 16.92 -10.34 27.39
C GLY A 97 17.60 -10.99 26.18
N ILE A 98 17.84 -10.21 25.14
CA ILE A 98 18.65 -10.59 23.99
C ILE A 98 20.09 -10.28 24.41
N LYS A 99 20.98 -11.27 24.45
CA LYS A 99 22.44 -11.03 24.54
C LYS A 99 22.89 -10.40 23.22
N VAL A 100 22.67 -9.11 23.08
CA VAL A 100 23.17 -8.32 21.95
C VAL A 100 24.69 -8.23 22.12
N ASN A 101 25.47 -8.60 21.10
CA ASN A 101 26.91 -8.36 21.17
C ASN A 101 27.16 -6.83 21.19
N LYS A 102 28.31 -6.40 21.71
CA LYS A 102 28.61 -4.96 21.84
C LYS A 102 28.63 -4.21 20.50
N GLU A 103 28.87 -4.93 19.40
CA GLU A 103 28.84 -4.38 18.04
C GLU A 103 27.39 -4.11 17.59
N ILE A 104 26.51 -5.09 17.56
CA ILE A 104 25.11 -4.91 17.17
C ILE A 104 24.41 -3.93 18.13
N SER A 105 24.87 -3.81 19.38
CA SER A 105 24.35 -2.87 20.36
C SER A 105 24.48 -1.39 19.96
N TYR A 106 25.45 -1.00 19.12
CA TYR A 106 25.57 0.40 18.69
C TYR A 106 24.53 0.77 17.61
N LEU A 107 24.13 -0.18 16.77
CA LEU A 107 23.16 0.03 15.67
C LEU A 107 21.70 0.01 16.13
N VAL A 108 21.40 -0.73 17.19
CA VAL A 108 20.03 -0.80 17.74
C VAL A 108 19.65 0.43 18.55
N ASN A 109 20.60 1.33 18.83
CA ASN A 109 20.27 2.64 19.38
C ASN A 109 19.70 3.52 18.25
N PRO A 110 18.43 3.98 18.37
CA PRO A 110 17.77 4.72 17.30
C PRO A 110 18.53 5.99 16.87
N THR A 111 19.26 6.66 17.77
CA THR A 111 20.03 7.86 17.40
C THR A 111 21.29 7.52 16.59
N ASN A 112 21.97 6.43 16.94
CA ASN A 112 23.15 5.96 16.23
C ASN A 112 22.80 5.36 14.86
N PHE A 113 21.65 4.69 14.73
CA PHE A 113 21.14 4.20 13.46
C PHE A 113 20.96 5.34 12.44
N ILE A 114 20.34 6.45 12.86
CA ILE A 114 20.12 7.62 12.00
C ILE A 114 21.45 8.27 11.62
N ASN A 115 22.40 8.37 12.55
CA ASN A 115 23.72 8.94 12.25
C ASN A 115 24.50 8.05 11.27
N TRP A 116 24.49 6.72 11.47
CA TRP A 116 25.06 5.76 10.52
C TRP A 116 24.43 5.88 9.13
N LEU A 117 23.11 5.98 9.06
CA LEU A 117 22.38 6.14 7.80
C LEU A 117 22.80 7.41 7.06
N LEU A 118 22.94 8.53 7.79
CA LEU A 118 23.34 9.81 7.23
C LEU A 118 24.78 9.80 6.70
N TYR A 119 25.69 9.16 7.43
CA TYR A 119 27.07 8.95 6.97
C TYR A 119 27.15 8.03 5.75
N SER A 120 26.34 6.96 5.71
CA SER A 120 26.31 6.04 4.56
C SER A 120 25.82 6.71 3.28
N ILE A 121 24.95 7.73 3.37
CA ILE A 121 24.51 8.51 2.21
C ILE A 121 25.62 9.48 1.75
N LYS A 122 26.40 10.00 2.70
CA LYS A 122 27.51 10.92 2.41
C LYS A 122 28.67 10.25 1.68
N ASP A 123 28.86 8.95 1.87
CA ASP A 123 29.87 8.14 1.17
C ASP A 123 29.49 7.79 -0.28
N VAL A 124 28.26 8.12 -0.71
CA VAL A 124 27.75 7.83 -2.06
C VAL A 124 27.96 8.97 -3.07
N GLN A 125 28.63 10.07 -2.67
CA GLN A 125 28.95 11.23 -3.54
C GLN A 125 30.43 11.38 -3.85
#